data_AF-A0A939HJ44-F1
#
_entry.id   AF-A0A939HJ44-F1
#
_cell.length_a   1.000
_cell.length_b   1.000
_cell.length_c   1.000
_cell.angle_alpha   90.00
_cell.angle_beta   90.00
_cell.angle_gamma   90.00
#
_symmetry.space_group_name_H-M   'P 1'
#
loop_
_entity.id
_entity.type
_entity.pdbx_description
1 polymer ?
#
loop_
_entity_poly.entity_id
_entity_poly.type
_entity_poly.pdbx_seq_one_letter_code
_entity_poly.pdbx_strand_id
1 'polypeptide(L)'
;MTRFPALLAATALAVFPACHALAAPATPQAPAAGPQAGQISAQSAGQSGGQTTGQTNAAPAGTAASYPQALFNGQWTVLAMTDPIRVMSNRALGPAARLLVALPQDYAKIVGQARFALARVNGTTWEGAQDNLHASFSLVSENSARLLITSKDGHRMDLPLYRVETPTP
;
A
#
# COMPACT_ATOMS: atom_id res chain seq x y z
N MET A 1 63.30 -4.38 -13.34
CA MET A 1 63.14 -3.45 -12.20
C MET A 1 62.39 -2.23 -12.70
N THR A 2 61.08 -2.18 -12.51
CA THR A 2 60.19 -1.18 -13.14
C THR A 2 59.55 -0.34 -12.03
N ARG A 3 59.72 0.98 -12.11
CA ARG A 3 59.29 1.99 -11.12
C ARG A 3 57.79 2.26 -11.24
N PHE A 4 57.11 2.40 -10.10
CA PHE A 4 55.76 2.98 -10.00
C PHE A 4 55.85 4.38 -9.37
N PRO A 5 55.22 5.41 -9.94
CA PRO A 5 55.06 6.69 -9.29
C PRO A 5 53.82 6.70 -8.39
N ALA A 6 53.98 7.33 -7.23
CA ALA A 6 52.89 7.81 -6.39
C ALA A 6 52.29 9.11 -6.98
N LEU A 7 50.99 9.34 -6.82
CA LEU A 7 50.45 10.50 -6.08
C LEU A 7 48.90 10.60 -6.14
N LEU A 8 48.36 10.93 -4.97
CA LEU A 8 47.27 11.87 -4.64
C LEU A 8 45.78 11.65 -4.98
N ALA A 9 45.02 11.59 -3.87
CA ALA A 9 43.87 12.43 -3.49
C ALA A 9 42.50 12.30 -4.21
N ALA A 10 41.45 12.12 -3.39
CA ALA A 10 40.32 13.06 -3.35
C ALA A 10 39.47 12.83 -2.09
N THR A 11 39.48 13.84 -1.23
CA THR A 11 38.54 14.07 -0.12
C THR A 11 37.16 14.43 -0.68
N ALA A 12 36.08 13.91 -0.11
CA ALA A 12 34.75 14.50 -0.28
C ALA A 12 33.98 14.47 1.05
N LEU A 13 34.03 15.59 1.76
CA LEU A 13 33.02 15.97 2.75
C LEU A 13 31.72 16.30 1.99
N ALA A 14 30.63 15.61 2.30
CA ALA A 14 29.30 16.08 1.95
C ALA A 14 28.72 16.87 3.13
N VAL A 15 28.87 18.19 3.05
CA VAL A 15 28.06 19.18 3.79
C VAL A 15 26.69 19.23 3.11
N PHE A 16 25.61 19.00 3.87
CA PHE A 16 24.25 19.30 3.41
C PHE A 16 23.86 20.70 3.90
N PRO A 17 23.41 21.59 3.00
CA PRO A 17 22.90 22.90 3.38
C PRO A 17 21.48 22.81 3.96
N ALA A 18 21.28 23.46 5.10
CA ALA A 18 19.98 23.78 5.68
C ALA A 18 19.61 25.23 5.31
N CYS A 19 18.53 25.40 4.55
CA CYS A 19 17.79 26.67 4.27
C CYS A 19 16.54 26.27 3.46
N HIS A 20 15.32 26.80 3.58
CA HIS A 20 14.62 27.75 4.45
C HIS A 20 13.16 27.78 3.93
N ALA A 21 12.12 27.80 4.79
CA ALA A 21 10.76 28.34 4.56
C ALA A 21 9.86 27.85 5.71
N LEU A 22 9.51 28.64 6.74
CA LEU A 22 8.57 29.78 6.78
C LEU A 22 7.15 29.46 6.28
N ALA A 23 6.25 29.08 7.19
CA ALA A 23 4.84 29.50 7.25
C ALA A 23 4.13 28.91 8.49
N ALA A 24 3.70 29.78 9.42
CA ALA A 24 2.58 29.50 10.33
C ALA A 24 1.27 29.73 9.55
N PRO A 25 0.13 29.09 9.90
CA PRO A 25 -0.80 29.79 10.78
C PRO A 25 -1.74 28.92 11.68
N ALA A 26 -2.33 29.62 12.65
CA ALA A 26 -3.68 29.50 13.21
C ALA A 26 -4.05 28.33 14.16
N THR A 27 -4.08 28.69 15.44
CA THR A 27 -4.96 28.17 16.48
C THR A 27 -6.44 28.29 16.08
N PRO A 28 -7.29 27.25 16.28
CA PRO A 28 -8.74 27.40 16.17
C PRO A 28 -9.25 28.24 17.36
N GLN A 29 -9.82 29.39 17.02
CA GLN A 29 -10.51 30.31 17.92
C GLN A 29 -11.90 29.75 18.25
N ALA A 30 -12.20 29.53 19.53
CA ALA A 30 -13.54 29.21 20.00
C ALA A 30 -14.40 30.50 20.02
N PRO A 31 -15.63 30.51 19.47
CA PRO A 31 -16.56 31.61 19.68
C PRO A 31 -17.44 31.36 20.92
N ALA A 32 -17.45 32.32 21.83
CA ALA A 32 -18.38 32.40 22.95
C ALA A 32 -19.51 33.41 22.66
N ALA A 33 -20.72 33.01 23.08
CA ALA A 33 -21.86 33.81 23.54
C ALA A 33 -22.77 34.57 22.53
N GLY A 34 -24.07 34.28 22.62
CA GLY A 34 -25.13 35.31 22.49
C GLY A 34 -26.45 34.86 21.84
N PRO A 35 -27.64 35.24 22.34
CA PRO A 35 -28.88 34.45 22.24
C PRO A 35 -29.86 34.95 21.16
N GLN A 36 -30.77 34.10 20.69
CA GLN A 36 -32.03 34.55 20.10
C GLN A 36 -33.16 33.50 20.26
N ALA A 37 -34.19 33.94 20.98
CA ALA A 37 -35.46 33.28 21.17
C ALA A 37 -36.39 33.53 19.96
N GLY A 38 -37.25 32.56 19.63
CA GLY A 38 -38.42 32.83 18.78
C GLY A 38 -38.97 31.64 18.00
N GLN A 39 -40.12 31.15 18.48
CA GLN A 39 -41.25 30.62 17.70
C GLN A 39 -41.28 29.14 17.25
N ILE A 40 -41.82 28.35 18.18
CA ILE A 40 -42.91 27.35 18.07
C ILE A 40 -43.80 27.32 16.80
N SER A 41 -44.27 26.08 16.53
CA SER A 41 -45.43 25.60 15.71
C SER A 41 -45.00 24.96 14.37
N ALA A 42 -45.30 23.70 14.02
CA ALA A 42 -46.42 22.86 14.39
C ALA A 42 -46.08 21.35 14.40
N GLN A 43 -46.70 20.64 15.35
CA GLN A 43 -46.94 19.20 15.34
C GLN A 43 -48.11 18.88 14.40
N SER A 44 -48.00 17.78 13.62
CA SER A 44 -49.10 16.87 13.23
C SER A 44 -48.45 15.64 12.57
N ALA A 45 -48.19 14.56 13.32
CA ALA A 45 -49.07 13.41 13.52
C ALA A 45 -49.20 12.49 12.29
N GLY A 46 -48.41 11.41 12.29
CA GLY A 46 -48.51 10.28 11.36
C GLY A 46 -47.57 9.16 11.82
N GLN A 47 -48.14 8.07 12.32
CA GLN A 47 -47.49 6.97 13.03
C GLN A 47 -46.66 6.04 12.14
N SER A 48 -45.77 5.33 12.85
CA SER A 48 -45.37 3.91 12.65
C SER A 48 -44.53 3.54 11.43
N GLY A 49 -43.21 3.42 11.68
CA GLY A 49 -42.27 2.69 10.83
C GLY A 49 -40.87 2.79 11.42
N GLY A 50 -40.47 1.81 12.22
CA GLY A 50 -39.14 1.76 12.81
C GLY A 50 -38.03 1.54 11.77
N GLN A 51 -36.82 1.97 12.16
CA GLN A 51 -35.53 1.71 11.51
C GLN A 51 -35.23 2.47 10.21
N THR A 52 -34.84 3.75 10.36
CA THR A 52 -33.90 4.38 9.42
C THR A 52 -32.51 4.26 10.03
N THR A 53 -31.78 3.23 9.61
CA THR A 53 -30.35 3.08 9.85
C THR A 53 -29.62 4.23 9.17
N GLY A 54 -29.38 5.32 9.91
CA GLY A 54 -28.33 6.27 9.60
C GLY A 54 -26.99 5.60 9.79
N GLN A 55 -26.59 4.73 8.85
CA GLN A 55 -25.24 4.25 8.72
C GLN A 55 -24.38 5.42 8.22
N THR A 56 -24.01 6.30 9.15
CA THR A 56 -22.74 7.01 9.01
C THR A 56 -21.67 5.92 9.02
N ASN A 57 -21.22 5.55 7.82
CA ASN A 57 -20.11 4.62 7.61
C ASN A 57 -18.82 5.29 8.08
N ALA A 58 -18.68 5.45 9.40
CA ALA A 58 -17.41 5.68 10.03
C ALA A 58 -16.61 4.39 9.80
N ALA A 59 -15.77 4.40 8.77
CA ALA A 59 -14.74 3.38 8.60
C ALA A 59 -14.05 3.21 9.96
N PRO A 60 -13.93 1.98 10.50
CA PRO A 60 -13.18 1.80 11.73
C PRO A 60 -11.79 2.34 11.44
N ALA A 61 -11.33 3.31 12.23
CA ALA A 61 -9.90 3.61 12.35
C ALA A 61 -9.25 2.40 13.03
N GLY A 62 -9.14 1.31 12.28
CA GLY A 62 -8.57 0.06 12.74
C GLY A 62 -7.09 0.28 12.96
N THR A 63 -6.60 -0.13 14.12
CA THR A 63 -5.19 -0.50 14.32
C THR A 63 -4.67 -1.10 13.02
N ALA A 64 -3.73 -0.43 12.35
CA ALA A 64 -3.26 -0.87 11.05
C ALA A 64 -2.86 -2.35 11.18
N ALA A 65 -3.66 -3.23 10.58
CA ALA A 65 -3.42 -4.67 10.68
C ALA A 65 -1.99 -4.90 10.18
N SER A 66 -1.13 -5.47 11.02
CA SER A 66 0.23 -5.82 10.59
C SER A 66 0.27 -7.31 10.43
N TYR A 67 0.29 -7.76 9.18
CA TYR A 67 0.44 -9.18 8.89
C TYR A 67 1.91 -9.57 8.97
N PRO A 68 2.25 -10.72 9.59
CA PRO A 68 3.58 -11.28 9.50
C PRO A 68 3.93 -11.57 8.03
N GLN A 69 5.18 -11.34 7.68
CA GLN A 69 5.67 -11.51 6.30
C GLN A 69 5.40 -12.92 5.74
N ALA A 70 5.36 -13.94 6.59
CA ALA A 70 5.02 -15.30 6.20
C ALA A 70 3.62 -15.43 5.56
N LEU A 71 2.65 -14.59 5.93
CA LEU A 71 1.30 -14.62 5.34
C LEU A 71 1.25 -14.11 3.89
N PHE A 72 2.26 -13.40 3.43
CA PHE A 72 2.35 -12.95 2.04
C PHE A 72 2.86 -14.05 1.12
N ASN A 73 3.62 -15.01 1.67
CA ASN A 73 4.24 -16.08 0.90
C ASN A 73 3.19 -17.12 0.48
N GLY A 74 3.39 -17.67 -0.71
CA GLY A 74 2.56 -18.75 -1.24
C GLY A 74 2.20 -18.57 -2.70
N GLN A 75 1.17 -19.31 -3.11
CA GLN A 75 0.57 -19.21 -4.42
C GLN A 75 -0.74 -18.44 -4.31
N TRP A 76 -0.89 -17.46 -5.19
CA TRP A 76 -2.01 -16.55 -5.26
C TRP A 76 -2.60 -16.62 -6.66
N THR A 77 -3.92 -16.67 -6.78
CA THR A 77 -4.56 -16.69 -8.09
C THR A 77 -5.70 -15.68 -8.17
N VAL A 78 -5.96 -15.19 -9.38
CA VAL A 78 -7.12 -14.32 -9.68
C VAL A 78 -8.38 -15.16 -9.81
N LEU A 79 -8.25 -16.34 -10.41
CA LEU A 79 -9.34 -17.28 -10.71
C LEU A 79 -8.83 -18.70 -10.52
N ALA A 80 -9.69 -19.63 -10.11
CA ALA A 80 -9.31 -21.02 -9.82
C ALA A 80 -8.65 -21.77 -11.00
N MET A 81 -8.79 -21.30 -12.24
CA MET A 81 -8.25 -21.94 -13.46
C MET A 81 -7.09 -21.18 -14.10
N THR A 82 -6.56 -20.14 -13.46
CA THR A 82 -5.40 -19.39 -13.96
C THR A 82 -4.15 -19.83 -13.22
N ASP A 83 -3.01 -19.80 -13.92
CA ASP A 83 -1.71 -20.06 -13.31
C ASP A 83 -1.48 -19.15 -12.09
N PRO A 84 -0.98 -19.71 -10.97
CA PRO A 84 -0.80 -18.94 -9.76
C PRO A 84 0.42 -18.01 -9.84
N ILE A 85 0.24 -16.80 -9.31
CA ILE A 85 1.30 -15.87 -8.95
C ILE A 85 2.01 -16.40 -7.72
N ARG A 86 3.32 -16.56 -7.82
CA ARG A 86 4.14 -17.05 -6.71
C ARG A 86 4.74 -15.87 -5.96
N VAL A 87 4.50 -15.80 -4.66
CA VAL A 87 5.09 -14.79 -3.77
C VAL A 87 6.01 -15.46 -2.78
N MET A 88 7.23 -14.96 -2.69
CA MET A 88 8.27 -15.49 -1.82
C MET A 88 8.94 -14.35 -1.07
N SER A 89 9.42 -14.62 0.12
CA SER A 89 10.20 -13.67 0.91
C SER A 89 11.69 -13.91 0.71
N ASN A 90 12.49 -12.85 0.67
CA ASN A 90 13.93 -13.02 0.84
C ASN A 90 14.27 -13.45 2.28
N ARG A 91 15.51 -13.92 2.51
CA ARG A 91 15.98 -14.29 3.86
C ARG A 91 16.32 -13.09 4.76
N ALA A 92 16.11 -11.86 4.28
CA ALA A 92 16.40 -10.66 5.04
C ALA A 92 15.21 -10.31 5.96
N LEU A 93 15.52 -9.71 7.10
CA LEU A 93 14.54 -9.25 8.08
C LEU A 93 14.60 -7.73 8.23
N GLY A 94 13.53 -7.13 8.73
CA GLY A 94 13.46 -5.69 8.97
C GLY A 94 13.40 -4.86 7.68
N PRO A 95 14.03 -3.67 7.62
CA PRO A 95 13.92 -2.76 6.46
C PRO A 95 14.45 -3.32 5.14
N ALA A 96 15.33 -4.33 5.20
CA ALA A 96 15.89 -5.01 4.03
C ALA A 96 15.02 -6.18 3.54
N ALA A 97 13.94 -6.51 4.24
CA ALA A 97 13.01 -7.53 3.80
C ALA A 97 12.40 -7.15 2.45
N ARG A 98 12.30 -8.14 1.56
CA ARG A 98 11.71 -8.01 0.22
C ARG A 98 10.75 -9.15 -0.05
N LEU A 99 9.62 -8.82 -0.67
CA LEU A 99 8.78 -9.82 -1.33
C LEU A 99 9.20 -9.94 -2.79
N LEU A 100 9.56 -11.15 -3.20
CA LEU A 100 9.82 -11.55 -4.57
C LEU A 100 8.54 -12.09 -5.15
N VAL A 101 7.99 -11.39 -6.15
CA VAL A 101 6.78 -11.80 -6.86
C VAL A 101 7.21 -12.37 -8.21
N ALA A 102 6.67 -13.52 -8.57
CA ALA A 102 6.82 -14.14 -9.87
C ALA A 102 5.45 -14.30 -10.51
N LEU A 103 5.27 -13.61 -11.63
CA LEU A 103 4.07 -13.66 -12.45
C LEU A 103 4.13 -14.86 -13.42
N PRO A 104 2.99 -15.52 -13.67
CA PRO A 104 2.81 -16.40 -14.80
C PRO A 104 3.13 -15.72 -16.13
N GLN A 105 3.45 -16.53 -17.14
CA GLN A 105 3.88 -16.04 -18.45
C GLN A 105 2.83 -15.14 -19.13
N ASP A 106 1.55 -15.42 -18.95
CA ASP A 106 0.47 -14.63 -19.57
C ASP A 106 0.42 -13.21 -19.05
N TYR A 107 0.57 -13.02 -17.73
CA TYR A 107 0.68 -11.69 -17.14
C TYR A 107 2.02 -11.04 -17.48
N ALA A 108 3.12 -11.80 -17.45
CA ALA A 108 4.45 -11.30 -17.76
C ALA A 108 4.55 -10.71 -19.18
N LYS A 109 3.84 -11.28 -20.16
CA LYS A 109 3.76 -10.74 -21.54
C LYS A 109 3.07 -9.38 -21.60
N ILE A 110 2.05 -9.16 -20.76
CA ILE A 110 1.29 -7.90 -20.72
C ILE A 110 2.09 -6.81 -20.02
N VAL A 111 2.74 -7.15 -18.89
CA VAL A 111 3.50 -6.17 -18.09
C VAL A 111 4.97 -6.02 -18.50
N GLY A 112 5.46 -6.87 -19.40
CA GLY A 112 6.87 -6.87 -19.86
C GLY A 112 7.88 -7.41 -18.85
N GLN A 113 7.44 -7.89 -17.68
CA GLN A 113 8.31 -8.36 -16.61
C GLN A 113 7.71 -9.57 -15.87
N ALA A 114 8.49 -10.64 -15.73
CA ALA A 114 8.03 -11.86 -15.07
C ALA A 114 8.27 -11.87 -13.55
N ARG A 115 9.28 -11.14 -13.07
CA ARG A 115 9.69 -11.18 -11.66
C ARG A 115 10.12 -9.80 -11.20
N PHE A 116 9.71 -9.42 -9.99
CA PHE A 116 10.06 -8.15 -9.38
C PHE A 116 10.11 -8.27 -7.85
N ALA A 117 10.80 -7.32 -7.22
CA ALA A 117 10.94 -7.25 -5.77
C ALA A 117 10.16 -6.06 -5.19
N LEU A 118 9.47 -6.29 -4.09
CA LEU A 118 8.71 -5.28 -3.36
C LEU A 118 9.33 -5.05 -1.98
N ALA A 119 9.31 -3.80 -1.54
CA ALA A 119 9.70 -3.30 -0.23
C ALA A 119 8.49 -3.20 0.68
N ARG A 120 8.64 -3.46 1.98
CA ARG A 120 7.54 -3.23 2.91
C ARG A 120 7.30 -1.73 3.07
N VAL A 121 6.09 -1.27 2.79
CA VAL A 121 5.66 0.11 3.04
C VAL A 121 4.99 0.21 4.41
N ASN A 122 4.14 -0.76 4.75
CA ASN A 122 3.43 -0.80 6.03
C ASN A 122 3.09 -2.25 6.45
N GLY A 123 2.19 -2.37 7.45
CA GLY A 123 1.71 -3.64 8.00
C GLY A 123 1.15 -4.64 6.98
N THR A 124 0.48 -4.14 5.93
CA THR A 124 -0.31 -4.91 4.97
C THR A 124 0.18 -4.79 3.53
N THR A 125 1.02 -3.80 3.22
CA THR A 125 1.34 -3.40 1.84
C THR A 125 2.84 -3.41 1.58
N TRP A 126 3.19 -3.93 0.41
CA TRP A 126 4.53 -3.97 -0.15
C TRP A 126 4.55 -3.35 -1.54
N GLU A 127 5.52 -2.47 -1.81
CA GLU A 127 5.60 -1.74 -3.07
C GLU A 127 7.01 -1.75 -3.64
N GLY A 128 7.12 -1.71 -4.96
CA GLY A 128 8.39 -1.68 -5.65
C GLY A 128 8.25 -1.08 -7.03
N ALA A 129 9.26 -0.32 -7.43
CA ALA A 129 9.42 0.14 -8.79
C ALA A 129 10.65 -0.54 -9.38
N GLN A 130 10.51 -1.13 -10.56
CA GLN A 130 11.60 -1.75 -11.29
C GLN A 130 11.47 -1.40 -12.77
N ASP A 131 12.53 -0.85 -13.35
CA ASP A 131 12.57 -0.40 -14.74
C ASP A 131 11.43 0.58 -15.09
N ASN A 132 10.40 0.10 -15.78
CA ASN A 132 9.20 0.85 -16.17
C ASN A 132 7.92 0.36 -15.49
N LEU A 133 8.03 -0.46 -14.46
CA LEU A 133 6.93 -1.06 -13.72
C LEU A 133 6.88 -0.51 -12.29
N HIS A 134 5.69 -0.13 -11.84
CA HIS A 134 5.40 0.07 -10.42
C HIS A 134 4.39 -0.99 -9.98
N ALA A 135 4.70 -1.71 -8.91
CA ALA A 135 3.85 -2.77 -8.39
C ALA A 135 3.61 -2.58 -6.88
N SER A 136 2.38 -2.87 -6.45
CA SER A 136 1.93 -2.82 -5.07
C SER A 136 1.14 -4.10 -4.76
N PHE A 137 1.57 -4.82 -3.72
CA PHE A 137 0.90 -6.01 -3.21
C PHE A 137 0.37 -5.70 -1.81
N SER A 138 -0.94 -5.85 -1.62
CA SER A 138 -1.61 -5.57 -0.35
C SER A 138 -2.46 -6.76 0.10
N LEU A 139 -2.31 -7.18 1.36
CA LEU A 139 -3.24 -8.13 1.97
C LEU A 139 -4.51 -7.41 2.42
N VAL A 140 -5.66 -7.92 1.99
CA VAL A 140 -6.99 -7.51 2.45
C VAL A 140 -7.42 -8.38 3.62
N SER A 141 -7.11 -9.68 3.56
CA SER A 141 -7.31 -10.66 4.62
C SER A 141 -6.19 -11.71 4.56
N GLU A 142 -6.20 -12.71 5.44
CA GLU A 142 -5.21 -13.80 5.42
C GLU A 142 -5.27 -14.64 4.12
N ASN A 143 -6.45 -14.69 3.47
CA ASN A 143 -6.71 -15.48 2.27
C ASN A 143 -6.97 -14.64 1.02
N SER A 144 -6.96 -13.30 1.13
CA SER A 144 -7.25 -12.38 0.04
C SER A 144 -6.23 -11.26 -0.03
N ALA A 145 -5.72 -11.01 -1.23
CA ALA A 145 -4.77 -9.97 -1.52
C ALA A 145 -5.21 -9.17 -2.76
N ARG A 146 -4.51 -8.08 -3.01
CA ARG A 146 -4.63 -7.26 -4.21
C ARG A 146 -3.25 -6.98 -4.75
N LEU A 147 -3.04 -7.24 -6.03
CA LEU A 147 -1.82 -6.89 -6.75
C LEU A 147 -2.16 -5.84 -7.79
N LEU A 148 -1.69 -4.62 -7.56
CA LEU A 148 -1.77 -3.52 -8.48
C LEU A 148 -0.45 -3.37 -9.21
N ILE A 149 -0.49 -3.34 -10.54
CA ILE A 149 0.67 -3.12 -11.38
C ILE A 149 0.37 -1.98 -12.35
N THR A 150 1.27 -1.02 -12.44
CA THR A 150 1.17 0.12 -13.35
C THR A 150 2.46 0.19 -14.16
N SER A 151 2.35 0.01 -15.48
CA SER A 151 3.45 0.33 -16.41
C SER A 151 3.49 1.84 -16.64
N LYS A 152 4.69 2.38 -16.89
CA LYS A 152 4.87 3.76 -17.36
C LYS A 152 4.18 4.05 -18.69
N ASP A 153 3.88 3.00 -19.47
CA ASP A 153 3.14 3.11 -20.74
C ASP A 153 1.63 3.37 -20.53
N GLY A 154 1.18 3.52 -19.29
CA GLY A 154 -0.22 3.79 -18.93
C GLY A 154 -1.06 2.53 -18.73
N HIS A 155 -0.51 1.34 -18.98
CA HIS A 155 -1.19 0.07 -18.69
C HIS A 155 -1.26 -0.17 -17.18
N ARG A 156 -2.48 -0.22 -16.66
CA ARG A 156 -2.77 -0.55 -15.25
C ARG A 156 -3.47 -1.90 -15.19
N MET A 157 -2.94 -2.80 -14.38
CA MET A 157 -3.50 -4.10 -14.11
C MET A 157 -3.80 -4.21 -12.62
N ASP A 158 -5.06 -4.44 -12.30
CA ASP A 158 -5.53 -4.62 -10.93
C ASP A 158 -6.04 -6.04 -10.76
N LEU A 159 -5.33 -6.82 -9.96
CA LEU A 159 -5.60 -8.24 -9.78
C LEU A 159 -6.10 -8.47 -8.34
N PRO A 160 -7.39 -8.81 -8.15
CA PRO A 160 -7.82 -9.43 -6.91
C PRO A 160 -7.18 -10.82 -6.84
N LEU A 161 -6.60 -11.16 -5.70
CA LEU A 161 -5.87 -12.41 -5.50
C LEU A 161 -6.46 -13.18 -4.33
N TYR A 162 -6.54 -14.50 -4.52
CA TYR A 162 -6.99 -15.45 -3.53
C TYR A 162 -5.91 -16.48 -3.31
N ARG A 163 -5.79 -16.98 -2.08
CA ARG A 163 -4.87 -18.09 -1.81
C ARG A 163 -5.30 -19.31 -2.62
N VAL A 164 -4.32 -19.93 -3.27
CA VAL A 164 -4.48 -21.29 -3.77
C VAL A 164 -4.26 -22.20 -2.58
N GLU A 165 -5.34 -22.74 -2.04
CA GLU A 165 -5.25 -23.91 -1.18
C GLU A 165 -4.72 -25.03 -2.06
N THR A 166 -3.46 -25.43 -1.84
CA THR A 166 -2.94 -26.66 -2.46
C THR A 166 -3.92 -27.77 -2.12
N PRO A 167 -4.58 -28.42 -3.10
CA PRO A 167 -5.37 -29.60 -2.81
C PRO A 167 -4.41 -30.62 -2.20
N THR A 168 -4.64 -30.95 -0.93
CA THR A 168 -3.98 -32.09 -0.28
C THR A 168 -4.29 -33.33 -1.11
N PRO A 169 -3.27 -34.13 -1.48
CA PRO A 169 -3.43 -35.34 -2.28
C PRO A 169 -4.27 -36.40 -1.57
#